data_AF-A0A4R0FCV7-F1
#
_entry.id   AF-A0A4R0FCV7-F1
#
_cell.length_a   1.000
_cell.length_b   1.000
_cell.length_c   1.000
_cell.angle_alpha   90.00
_cell.angle_beta   90.00
_cell.angle_gamma   90.00
#
_symmetry.space_group_name_H-M   'P 1'
#
loop_
_entity.id
_entity.type
_entity.pdbx_description
1 polymer ?
#
loop_
_entity_poly.entity_id
_entity_poly.type
_entity_poly.pdbx_seq_one_letter_code
_entity_poly.pdbx_strand_id
1 'polypeptide(L)' 'MKIIYKNDNGGISIIHPSPEALKVMTIEKIALKDVPTGLAFAIVEDSEIPEDRTFRDAWTIEDSLLTGGVGA' A
#
# COMPACT_ATOMS: atom_id res chain seq x y z
N MET A 1 -2.82 7.09 7.20
CA MET A 1 -1.72 6.66 6.29
C MET A 1 -1.91 5.20 5.98
N LYS A 2 -1.93 4.85 4.71
CA LYS A 2 -2.14 3.49 4.20
C LYS A 2 -0.98 3.11 3.27
N ILE A 3 -0.70 1.83 3.18
CA ILE A 3 0.31 1.32 2.26
C ILE A 3 -0.44 0.72 1.07
N ILE A 4 -0.02 1.07 -0.14
CA ILE A 4 -0.62 0.57 -1.38
C ILE A 4 0.45 -0.07 -2.25
N TYR A 5 0.11 -1.18 -2.88
CA TYR A 5 0.99 -1.86 -3.82
C TYR A 5 0.17 -2.53 -4.93
N LYS A 6 0.80 -2.75 -6.08
CA LYS A 6 0.20 -3.53 -7.16
C LYS A 6 0.38 -5.01 -6.88
N ASN A 7 -0.71 -5.76 -6.91
CA ASN A 7 -0.65 -7.22 -6.78
C ASN A 7 -0.39 -7.88 -8.15
N ASP A 8 0.01 -9.15 -8.12
CA ASP A 8 0.30 -9.93 -9.33
C ASP A 8 -0.92 -10.17 -10.23
N ASN A 9 -2.14 -9.95 -9.70
CA ASN A 9 -3.39 -10.08 -10.45
C ASN A 9 -3.75 -8.79 -11.22
N GLY A 10 -2.89 -7.77 -11.19
CA GLY A 10 -3.09 -6.49 -11.89
C GLY A 10 -4.01 -5.50 -11.16
N GLY A 11 -4.42 -5.81 -9.93
CA GLY A 11 -5.20 -4.92 -9.08
C GLY A 11 -4.36 -4.21 -8.01
N ILE A 12 -5.00 -3.34 -7.23
CA ILE A 12 -4.37 -2.65 -6.10
C ILE A 12 -4.70 -3.38 -4.80
N SER A 13 -3.66 -3.65 -4.03
CA SER A 13 -3.76 -4.10 -2.64
C SER A 13 -3.48 -2.92 -1.70
N ILE A 14 -4.30 -2.81 -0.65
CA ILE A 14 -4.20 -1.75 0.36
C ILE A 14 -4.00 -2.41 1.72
N ILE A 15 -2.92 -2.07 2.40
CA ILE A 15 -2.63 -2.48 3.77
C ILE A 15 -2.95 -1.29 4.68
N HIS A 16 -3.75 -1.57 5.71
CA HIS A 16 -4.12 -0.60 6.75
C HIS A 16 -3.43 -0.98 8.06
N PRO A 17 -2.32 -0.32 8.43
CA PRO A 17 -1.67 -0.55 9.72
C PRO A 17 -2.61 -0.27 10.88
N SER A 18 -2.62 -1.13 11.89
CA SER A 18 -3.35 -0.84 13.12
C SER A 18 -2.61 0.22 13.95
N PRO A 19 -3.31 1.00 14.80
CA PRO A 19 -2.66 1.96 15.70
C PRO A 19 -1.63 1.32 16.63
N GLU A 20 -1.82 0.06 17.01
CA GLU A 20 -0.87 -0.71 17.83
C GLU A 20 0.41 -1.02 17.04
N ALA A 21 0.27 -1.44 15.78
CA ALA A 21 1.42 -1.72 14.91
C ALA A 21 2.28 -0.45 14.72
N LEU A 22 1.65 0.70 14.54
CA LEU A 22 2.32 2.00 14.40
C LEU A 22 3.06 2.46 15.67
N LYS A 23 2.66 1.96 16.85
CA LYS A 23 3.38 2.20 18.11
C LYS A 23 4.62 1.32 18.26
N VAL A 24 4.62 0.15 17.64
CA VAL A 24 5.69 -0.84 17.74
C VAL A 24 6.73 -0.66 16.63
N MET A 25 6.29 -0.27 15.43
CA MET A 25 7.13 -0.13 14.24
C MET A 25 6.63 1.00 13.33
N THR A 26 7.55 1.56 12.56
CA THR A 26 7.22 2.59 11.56
C THR A 26 6.44 1.98 10.40
N ILE A 27 5.61 2.79 9.75
CA ILE A 27 4.81 2.36 8.58
C ILE A 27 5.67 1.82 7.44
N GLU A 28 6.90 2.33 7.26
CA GLU A 28 7.87 1.82 6.28
C GLU A 28 8.32 0.40 6.60
N LYS A 29 8.58 0.08 7.88
CA LYS A 29 8.94 -1.28 8.30
C LYS A 29 7.77 -2.25 8.15
N ILE A 30 6.54 -1.78 8.41
CA ILE A 30 5.33 -2.55 8.15
C ILE A 30 5.22 -2.83 6.65
N ALA A 31 5.41 -1.82 5.82
CA ALA A 31 5.35 -1.98 4.37
C ALA A 31 6.41 -2.97 3.85
N LEU A 32 7.66 -2.86 4.29
CA LEU A 32 8.72 -3.79 3.89
C LEU A 32 8.40 -5.24 4.27
N LYS A 33 7.78 -5.45 5.44
CA LYS A 33 7.45 -6.78 5.97
C LYS A 33 6.17 -7.38 5.35
N ASP A 34 5.14 -6.56 5.17
CA ASP A 34 3.80 -7.03 4.79
C ASP A 34 3.59 -6.98 3.26
N VAL A 35 4.37 -6.19 2.52
CA VAL A 35 4.38 -6.22 1.06
C VAL A 35 5.23 -7.40 0.58
N PRO A 36 4.72 -8.26 -0.31
CA PRO A 36 5.49 -9.37 -0.86
C PRO A 36 6.83 -8.94 -1.47
N THR A 37 7.85 -9.78 -1.31
CA THR A 37 9.20 -9.51 -1.81
C THR A 37 9.19 -9.23 -3.31
N GLY A 38 9.78 -8.12 -3.73
CA GLY A 38 9.88 -7.75 -5.15
C GLY A 38 8.75 -6.85 -5.66
N LEU A 39 7.72 -6.56 -4.86
CA LEU A 39 6.66 -5.62 -5.22
C LEU A 39 6.94 -4.21 -4.70
N ALA A 40 6.83 -3.22 -5.58
CA ALA A 40 6.96 -1.83 -5.21
C ALA A 40 5.70 -1.34 -4.47
N PHE A 41 5.87 -0.50 -3.46
CA PHE A 41 4.77 0.06 -2.69
C PHE A 41 4.89 1.58 -2.53
N ALA A 42 3.77 2.24 -2.25
CA ALA A 42 3.70 3.62 -1.82
C ALA A 42 3.03 3.71 -0.45
N ILE A 43 3.38 4.75 0.31
CA ILE A 43 2.69 5.12 1.53
C ILE A 43 1.93 6.40 1.22
N VAL A 44 0.60 6.33 1.32
CA VAL A 44 -0.30 7.43 0.96
C VAL A 44 -1.17 7.84 2.14
N GLU A 45 -1.69 9.06 2.09
CA GLU A 45 -2.69 9.52 3.05
C GLU A 45 -4.04 8.81 2.85
N ASP A 46 -4.90 8.86 3.86
CA ASP A 46 -6.18 8.14 3.80
C ASP A 46 -7.13 8.75 2.77
N SER A 47 -6.97 10.05 2.49
CA SER A 47 -7.66 10.87 1.50
C SER A 47 -7.32 10.50 0.06
N GLU A 48 -6.13 9.94 -0.19
CA GLU A 48 -5.71 9.49 -1.52
C GLU A 48 -6.44 8.21 -1.95
N ILE A 49 -7.05 7.49 -1.01
CA ILE A 49 -7.80 6.28 -1.30
C ILE A 49 -9.29 6.64 -1.43
N PRO A 50 -9.93 6.38 -2.59
CA PRO A 50 -11.33 6.66 -2.75
C PRO A 50 -12.19 5.90 -1.73
N GLU A 51 -13.15 6.58 -1.12
CA GLU A 51 -14.10 5.95 -0.20
C GLU A 51 -15.11 5.06 -0.94
N ASP A 52 -15.46 5.42 -2.18
CA ASP A 52 -16.37 4.66 -3.03
C ASP A 52 -15.66 3.48 -3.69
N ARG A 53 -15.98 2.28 -3.19
CA ARG A 53 -15.37 1.02 -3.62
C ARG A 53 -16.16 0.30 -4.72
N THR A 54 -17.18 0.93 -5.32
CA THR A 54 -18.05 0.32 -6.34
C THR A 54 -17.26 -0.22 -7.55
N PHE A 55 -16.17 0.45 -7.92
CA PHE A 55 -15.29 0.05 -9.03
C PHE A 55 -13.85 -0.20 -8.59
N ARG A 56 -13.64 -0.78 -7.39
CA ARG A 56 -12.28 -0.96 -6.85
C ARG A 56 -11.34 -1.76 -7.77
N ASP A 57 -11.89 -2.69 -8.55
CA ASP A 57 -11.10 -3.56 -9.43
C ASP A 57 -10.58 -2.79 -10.66
N ALA A 58 -11.13 -1.60 -10.93
CA ALA A 58 -10.64 -0.68 -11.97
C ALA A 58 -9.63 0.34 -11.43
N TRP A 59 -9.35 0.35 -10.12
CA TRP A 59 -8.36 1.27 -9.56
C TRP A 59 -6.97 0.89 -10.06
N THR A 60 -6.24 1.89 -10.54
CA THR A 60 -4.85 1.75 -10.99
C THR A 60 -3.99 2.84 -10.37
N ILE A 61 -2.70 2.55 -10.24
CA ILE A 61 -1.69 3.50 -9.80
C ILE A 61 -0.53 3.45 -10.78
N GLU A 62 0.13 4.56 -11.02
CA GLU A 62 1.35 4.56 -11.82
C GLU A 62 2.53 4.02 -11.01
N ASP A 63 3.41 3.24 -11.66
CA ASP A 63 4.59 2.68 -10.98
C ASP A 63 5.56 3.77 -10.49
N SER A 64 5.54 4.93 -11.15
CA SER A 64 6.28 6.14 -10.76
C SER A 64 5.87 6.67 -9.38
N LEU A 65 4.65 6.39 -8.92
CA LEU A 65 4.13 6.82 -7.62
C LEU A 65 4.48 5.83 -6.50
N LEU A 66 4.92 4.60 -6.83
CA LEU A 66 5.37 3.57 -5.89
C LEU A 66 6.78 3.85 -5.36
N THR A 67 6.95 5.00 -4.71
CA THR A 67 8.24 5.52 -4.24
C THR A 67 8.62 5.08 -2.82
N GLY A 68 7.77 4.29 -2.15
CA GLY A 68 7.98 3.85 -0.77
C GLY A 68 9.04 2.75 -0.61
N GLY A 69 9.42 2.10 -1.71
CA GLY A 69 10.41 1.03 -1.74
C GLY A 69 9.85 -0.26 -2.34
N VAL A 70 10.60 -1.35 -2.16
CA VAL A 70 10.23 -2.68 -2.62
C VAL A 70 10.13 -3.60 -1.41
N GLY A 71 9.07 -4.40 -1.32
CA GLY A 71 8.91 -5.41 -0.26
C GLY A 71 10.13 -6.32 -0.19
N ALA A 72 10.52 -6.71 1.04
CA ALA A 72 11.74 -7.46 1.32
C ALA A 72 11.44 -8.75 2.08
#